data_AF-A0A8T4SN14-F1
#
_entry.id   AF-A0A8T4SN14-F1
#
_cell.length_a   1.000
_cell.length_b   1.000
_cell.length_c   1.000
_cell.angle_alpha   90.00
_cell.angle_beta   90.00
_cell.angle_gamma   90.00
#
_symmetry.space_group_name_H-M   'P 1'
#
loop_
_entity.id
_entity.type
_entity.pdbx_description
1 polymer ?
#
loop_
_entity_poly.entity_id
_entity_poly.type
_entity_poly.pdbx_seq_one_letter_code
_entity_poly.pdbx_strand_id
1 'polypeptide(L)'
;MPINNLDSEVRNLREQGLTDSLIHDELLKQGYSENDISAGMSSLEDLPVPTPEGGMSMPEMDYSMPSSRPMRGSNDGNVYERIEELAENLIDEKWDELIAEVKKIVEWKQKMEEKQAGMLNDLRKLKEDFAILHQGVLGKLSDYDSQMKNVGSELHAVSRVFKEVIPEFVENVKELKHITEKRKK
;
A
#
# COMPACT_ATOMS: atom_id res chain seq x y z
N MET A 1 -26.66 29.99 3.69
CA MET A 1 -26.56 28.58 4.14
C MET A 1 -25.57 28.56 5.29
N PRO A 2 -25.73 27.84 6.42
CA PRO A 2 -26.63 26.72 6.73
C PRO A 2 -27.05 26.65 8.23
N ILE A 3 -28.17 27.24 8.67
CA ILE A 3 -28.65 27.05 10.06
C ILE A 3 -29.13 25.59 10.26
N ASN A 4 -29.74 25.01 9.21
CA ASN A 4 -30.31 23.66 9.26
C ASN A 4 -29.29 22.52 9.42
N ASN A 5 -27.98 22.77 9.28
CA ASN A 5 -26.96 21.73 9.46
C ASN A 5 -26.45 21.66 10.90
N LEU A 6 -26.54 22.77 11.64
CA LEU A 6 -26.08 22.85 13.02
C LEU A 6 -26.97 22.03 13.95
N ASP A 7 -28.29 22.11 13.77
CA ASP A 7 -29.25 21.38 14.58
C ASP A 7 -29.12 19.85 14.41
N SER A 8 -28.81 19.39 13.19
CA SER A 8 -28.54 17.97 12.94
C SER A 8 -27.23 17.51 13.57
N GLU A 9 -26.20 18.35 13.58
CA GLU A 9 -24.90 18.04 14.16
C GLU A 9 -24.97 17.97 15.69
N VAL A 10 -25.62 18.96 16.32
CA VAL A 10 -25.89 18.97 17.78
C VAL A 10 -26.67 17.72 18.19
N ARG A 11 -27.67 17.31 17.42
CA ARG A 11 -28.46 16.10 17.71
C ARG A 11 -27.61 14.83 17.59
N ASN A 12 -26.78 14.71 16.56
CA ASN A 12 -25.88 13.56 16.36
C ASN A 12 -24.87 13.45 17.52
N LEU A 13 -24.27 14.56 17.92
CA LEU A 13 -23.33 14.59 19.04
C LEU A 13 -24.00 14.29 20.38
N ARG A 14 -25.26 14.69 20.57
CA ARG A 14 -26.07 14.27 21.74
C ARG A 14 -26.41 12.78 21.70
N GLU A 15 -26.73 12.21 20.54
CA GLU A 15 -26.96 10.75 20.40
C GLU A 15 -25.70 9.93 20.72
N GLN A 16 -24.52 10.52 20.50
CA GLN A 16 -23.23 9.94 20.92
C GLN A 16 -22.95 10.08 22.43
N GLY A 17 -23.85 10.73 23.19
CA GLY A 17 -23.77 10.87 24.64
C GLY A 17 -22.83 11.97 25.12
N LEU A 18 -22.42 12.92 24.26
CA LEU A 18 -21.60 14.04 24.66
C LEU A 18 -22.40 15.05 25.49
N THR A 19 -21.75 15.67 26.48
CA THR A 19 -22.35 16.74 27.28
C THR A 19 -22.42 18.04 26.50
N ASP A 20 -23.41 18.88 26.80
CA ASP A 20 -23.65 20.14 26.06
C ASP A 20 -22.43 21.09 26.07
N SER A 21 -21.61 21.05 27.13
CA SER A 21 -20.33 21.78 27.18
C SER A 21 -19.29 21.28 26.18
N LEU A 22 -19.26 19.98 25.91
CA LEU A 22 -18.30 19.34 25.00
C LEU A 22 -18.73 19.49 23.54
N ILE A 23 -20.04 19.48 23.30
CA ILE A 23 -20.64 19.76 21.99
C ILE A 23 -20.35 21.21 21.59
N HIS A 24 -20.46 22.14 22.54
CA HIS A 24 -20.13 23.54 22.33
C HIS A 24 -18.68 23.73 21.85
N ASP A 25 -17.72 23.09 22.52
CA ASP A 25 -16.30 23.19 22.17
C ASP A 25 -15.97 22.55 20.81
N GLU A 26 -16.62 21.42 20.47
CA GLU A 26 -16.44 20.75 19.19
C GLU A 26 -17.00 21.59 18.02
N LEU A 27 -18.15 22.24 18.21
CA LEU A 27 -18.75 23.10 17.19
C LEU A 27 -17.96 24.42 16.99
N LEU A 28 -17.39 24.98 18.06
CA LEU A 28 -16.45 26.10 17.93
C LEU A 28 -15.22 25.72 17.10
N LYS A 29 -14.68 24.51 17.33
CA LYS A 29 -13.53 23.98 16.56
C LYS A 29 -13.85 23.74 15.09
N GLN A 30 -15.11 23.40 14.78
CA GLN A 30 -15.60 23.28 13.41
C GLN A 30 -15.90 24.64 12.72
N GLY A 31 -15.70 25.75 13.45
CA GLY A 31 -15.78 27.11 12.91
C GLY A 31 -17.17 27.74 12.95
N TYR A 32 -18.09 27.18 13.75
CA TYR A 32 -19.40 27.80 14.00
C TYR A 32 -19.27 28.94 15.01
N SER A 33 -20.14 29.96 14.90
CA SER A 33 -20.12 31.09 15.82
C SER A 33 -20.84 30.75 17.14
N GLU A 34 -20.35 31.27 18.26
CA GLU A 34 -20.91 31.04 19.60
C GLU A 34 -22.42 31.38 19.68
N ASN A 35 -22.85 32.42 18.97
CA ASN A 35 -24.25 32.83 18.89
C ASN A 35 -25.11 31.82 18.11
N ASP A 36 -24.57 31.22 17.05
CA ASP A 36 -25.30 30.22 16.26
C ASP A 36 -25.42 28.89 17.04
N ILE A 37 -24.36 28.49 17.75
CA ILE A 37 -24.30 27.28 18.57
C ILE A 37 -25.30 27.35 19.73
N SER A 38 -25.32 28.48 20.45
CA SER A 38 -26.28 28.68 21.54
C SER A 38 -27.73 28.69 21.03
N ALA A 39 -28.00 29.29 19.86
CA ALA A 39 -29.33 29.28 19.28
C ALA A 39 -29.80 27.87 18.87
N GLY A 40 -28.91 27.06 18.27
CA GLY A 40 -29.22 25.68 17.89
C GLY A 40 -29.43 24.74 19.09
N MET A 41 -28.60 24.87 20.14
CA MET A 41 -28.77 24.08 21.37
C MET A 41 -30.07 24.43 22.10
N SER A 42 -30.38 25.71 22.27
CA SER A 42 -31.63 26.14 22.91
C SER A 42 -32.87 25.82 22.07
N SER A 43 -32.75 25.75 20.74
CA SER A 43 -33.84 25.33 19.86
C SER A 43 -34.14 23.83 19.92
N LEU A 44 -33.20 23.02 20.43
CA LEU A 44 -33.33 21.56 20.61
C LEU A 44 -33.70 21.15 22.04
N GLU A 45 -33.89 22.12 22.93
CA GLU A 45 -34.08 21.94 24.37
C GLU A 45 -35.55 21.65 24.77
N ASP A 46 -36.47 21.56 23.80
CA ASP A 46 -37.90 21.28 24.01
C ASP A 46 -38.26 19.78 24.08
N LEU A 47 -37.29 18.93 24.41
CA LEU A 47 -37.51 17.51 24.74
C LEU A 47 -36.94 17.21 26.14
N PRO A 48 -37.72 16.52 27.00
CA PRO A 48 -37.36 16.34 28.40
C PRO A 48 -36.14 15.42 28.52
N VAL A 49 -34.98 16.01 28.81
CA VAL A 49 -33.78 15.28 29.20
C VAL A 49 -33.89 14.97 30.71
N PRO A 50 -33.65 13.72 31.15
CA PRO A 50 -33.65 13.40 32.57
C PRO A 50 -32.46 14.09 33.25
N THR A 51 -32.77 15.05 34.12
CA THR A 51 -31.84 15.66 35.07
C THR A 51 -31.22 14.57 35.96
N PRO A 52 -29.89 14.53 36.13
CA PRO A 52 -29.27 13.73 37.19
C PRO A 52 -29.71 14.26 38.55
N GLU A 53 -30.52 13.47 39.25
CA GLU A 53 -30.81 13.64 40.67
C GLU A 53 -29.52 13.63 41.48
N GLY A 54 -29.24 14.74 42.14
CA GLY A 54 -28.10 14.88 43.05
C GLY A 54 -28.18 16.14 43.91
N GLY A 55 -29.39 16.64 44.19
CA GLY A 55 -29.60 17.79 45.09
C GLY A 55 -29.66 17.32 46.54
N MET A 56 -28.53 17.35 47.23
CA MET A 56 -28.51 17.24 48.69
C MET A 56 -29.15 18.49 49.32
N SER A 57 -30.03 18.24 50.27
CA SER A 57 -30.78 19.18 51.08
C SER A 57 -29.93 20.25 51.77
N MET A 58 -30.35 21.51 51.60
CA MET A 58 -29.99 22.63 52.47
C MET A 58 -30.49 22.42 53.91
N PRO A 59 -29.71 22.87 54.90
CA PRO A 59 -30.24 23.46 56.13
C PRO A 59 -30.19 25.00 56.02
N GLU A 60 -31.32 25.65 56.31
CA GLU A 60 -31.41 27.08 56.59
C GLU A 60 -30.42 27.49 57.70
N MET A 61 -29.62 28.53 57.45
CA MET A 61 -29.02 29.29 58.54
C MET A 61 -29.13 30.80 58.31
N ASP A 62 -29.42 31.43 59.44
CA ASP A 62 -29.82 32.80 59.72
C ASP A 62 -28.76 33.86 59.36
N TYR A 63 -29.25 35.05 59.03
CA TYR A 63 -28.47 36.21 58.58
C TYR A 63 -27.64 36.82 59.72
N SER A 64 -26.34 37.02 59.49
CA SER A 64 -25.63 38.19 60.01
C SER A 64 -24.40 38.52 59.14
N MET A 65 -24.51 39.58 58.36
CA MET A 65 -23.38 40.22 57.68
C MET A 65 -22.51 40.99 58.69
N PRO A 66 -21.18 40.92 58.53
CA PRO A 66 -20.38 42.14 58.56
C PRO A 66 -19.68 42.32 57.23
N SER A 67 -19.94 43.49 56.63
CA SER A 67 -19.19 44.05 55.52
C SER A 67 -17.68 44.07 55.82
N SER A 68 -16.87 43.48 54.93
CA SER A 68 -15.71 44.11 54.29
C SER A 68 -14.67 43.07 53.82
N ARG A 69 -14.55 42.90 52.50
CA ARG A 69 -13.29 42.85 51.72
C ARG A 69 -13.59 42.44 50.27
N PRO A 70 -13.12 43.19 49.26
CA PRO A 70 -13.05 42.67 47.91
C PRO A 70 -11.87 41.69 47.87
N MET A 71 -12.14 40.38 47.99
CA MET A 71 -11.19 39.35 47.54
C MET A 71 -11.23 39.32 46.02
N ARG A 72 -10.48 40.24 45.43
CA ARG A 72 -9.94 40.14 44.08
C ARG A 72 -8.58 39.49 44.22
N GLY A 73 -8.39 38.34 43.57
CA GLY A 73 -7.06 37.81 43.29
C GLY A 73 -6.88 36.33 43.62
N SER A 74 -6.44 35.59 42.61
CA SER A 74 -5.66 34.36 42.72
C SER A 74 -6.39 33.02 42.80
N ASN A 75 -7.33 32.76 41.89
CA ASN A 75 -7.62 31.38 41.49
C ASN A 75 -7.49 31.12 39.96
N ASP A 76 -7.26 32.17 39.17
CA ASP A 76 -7.11 32.08 37.71
C ASP A 76 -5.73 31.50 37.33
N GLY A 77 -4.67 31.89 38.04
CA GLY A 77 -3.31 31.38 37.78
C GLY A 77 -3.15 29.86 37.94
N ASN A 78 -3.93 29.22 38.82
CA ASN A 78 -3.82 27.78 39.09
C ASN A 78 -4.52 26.93 38.00
N VAL A 79 -5.55 27.48 37.34
CA VAL A 79 -6.21 26.83 36.22
C VAL A 79 -5.36 26.97 34.95
N TYR A 80 -4.78 28.15 34.71
CA TYR A 80 -3.84 28.34 33.61
C TYR A 80 -2.56 27.51 33.76
N GLU A 81 -1.97 27.42 34.96
CA GLU A 81 -0.79 26.55 35.21
C GLU A 81 -1.11 25.06 34.98
N ARG A 82 -2.30 24.58 35.37
CA ARG A 82 -2.73 23.20 35.10
C ARG A 82 -3.00 22.94 33.62
N ILE A 83 -3.58 23.93 32.93
CA ILE A 83 -3.80 23.84 31.48
C ILE A 83 -2.46 23.87 30.74
N GLU A 84 -1.50 24.66 31.19
CA GLU A 84 -0.14 24.72 30.65
C GLU A 84 0.62 23.41 30.89
N GLU A 85 0.57 22.84 32.09
CA GLU A 85 1.14 21.52 32.40
C GLU A 85 0.49 20.41 31.57
N LEU A 86 -0.85 20.42 31.41
CA LEU A 86 -1.56 19.46 30.55
C LEU A 86 -1.22 19.66 29.07
N ALA A 87 -1.06 20.90 28.61
CA ALA A 87 -0.70 21.21 27.24
C ALA A 87 0.75 20.81 26.93
N GLU A 88 1.71 21.07 27.82
CA GLU A 88 3.11 20.65 27.65
C GLU A 88 3.22 19.13 27.59
N ASN A 89 2.59 18.41 28.53
CA ASN A 89 2.60 16.94 28.52
C ASN A 89 1.94 16.37 27.24
N LEU A 90 0.83 16.97 26.79
CA LEU A 90 0.17 16.54 25.55
C LEU A 90 1.02 16.84 24.31
N ILE A 91 1.70 17.99 24.29
CA ILE A 91 2.60 18.38 23.20
C ILE A 91 3.78 17.41 23.12
N ASP A 92 4.41 17.07 24.25
CA ASP A 92 5.53 16.12 24.29
C ASP A 92 5.10 14.72 23.85
N GLU A 93 3.94 14.24 24.30
CA GLU A 93 3.39 12.95 23.85
C GLU A 93 3.17 12.93 22.32
N LYS A 94 2.62 14.01 21.75
CA LYS A 94 2.43 14.12 20.30
C LYS A 94 3.74 14.31 19.53
N TRP A 95 4.73 14.98 20.10
CA TRP A 95 6.06 15.05 19.50
C TRP A 95 6.75 13.69 19.47
N ASP A 96 6.65 12.92 20.55
CA ASP A 96 7.21 11.57 20.61
C ASP A 96 6.52 10.61 19.65
N GLU A 97 5.18 10.66 19.55
CA GLU A 97 4.41 9.92 18.54
C GLU A 97 4.87 10.28 17.12
N LEU A 98 5.00 11.58 16.81
CA LEU A 98 5.44 12.05 15.49
C LEU A 98 6.85 11.59 15.17
N ILE A 99 7.79 11.68 16.11
CA ILE A 99 9.16 11.19 15.94
C ILE A 99 9.17 9.68 15.70
N ALA A 100 8.32 8.93 16.39
CA ALA A 100 8.18 7.49 16.18
C ALA A 100 7.67 7.18 14.77
N GLU A 101 6.69 7.92 14.26
CA GLU A 101 6.21 7.77 12.88
C GLU A 101 7.27 8.14 11.83
N VAL A 102 8.00 9.24 12.04
CA VAL A 102 9.09 9.65 11.15
C VAL A 102 10.19 8.58 11.11
N LYS A 103 10.54 7.98 12.25
CA LYS A 103 11.49 6.86 12.31
C LYS A 103 11.02 5.67 11.47
N LYS A 104 9.73 5.29 11.56
CA LYS A 104 9.15 4.23 10.73
C LYS A 104 9.25 4.54 9.23
N ILE A 105 9.02 5.81 8.84
CA ILE A 105 9.14 6.25 7.44
C ILE A 105 10.60 6.15 6.97
N VAL A 106 11.56 6.56 7.80
CA VAL A 106 13.00 6.46 7.47
C VAL A 106 13.42 5.00 7.29
N GLU A 107 13.01 4.10 8.19
CA GLU A 107 13.27 2.66 8.06
C GLU A 107 12.65 2.06 6.80
N TRP A 108 11.41 2.46 6.49
CA TRP A 108 10.73 2.03 5.27
C TRP A 108 11.46 2.54 4.02
N LYS A 109 11.90 3.80 4.02
CA LYS A 109 12.69 4.39 2.93
C LYS A 109 13.98 3.61 2.72
N GLN A 110 14.71 3.31 3.79
CA GLN A 110 15.97 2.55 3.71
C GLN A 110 15.73 1.14 3.14
N LYS A 111 14.69 0.44 3.60
CA LYS A 111 14.28 -0.87 3.03
C LYS A 111 13.91 -0.78 1.55
N MET A 112 13.29 0.32 1.11
CA MET A 112 12.97 0.52 -0.30
C MET A 112 14.20 0.82 -1.14
N GLU A 113 15.13 1.64 -0.64
CA GLU A 113 16.40 1.91 -1.32
C GLU A 113 17.22 0.62 -1.49
N GLU A 114 17.26 -0.24 -0.46
CA GLU A 114 17.89 -1.56 -0.53
C GLU A 114 17.22 -2.47 -1.57
N LYS A 115 15.88 -2.56 -1.56
CA LYS A 115 15.13 -3.36 -2.55
C LYS A 115 15.32 -2.82 -3.97
N GLN A 116 15.33 -1.50 -4.14
CA GLN A 116 15.56 -0.86 -5.43
C GLN A 116 16.97 -1.15 -5.95
N ALA A 117 17.98 -1.07 -5.08
CA ALA A 117 19.36 -1.42 -5.44
C ALA A 117 19.49 -2.91 -5.83
N GLY A 118 18.83 -3.81 -5.07
CA GLY A 118 18.76 -5.23 -5.40
C GLY A 118 18.13 -5.49 -6.78
N MET A 119 16.98 -4.87 -7.05
CA MET A 119 16.27 -5.01 -8.33
C MET A 119 17.10 -4.50 -9.53
N LEU A 120 17.82 -3.39 -9.36
CA LEU A 120 18.72 -2.87 -10.40
C LEU A 120 19.89 -3.82 -10.67
N ASN A 121 20.40 -4.50 -9.64
CA ASN A 121 21.44 -5.52 -9.80
C ASN A 121 20.91 -6.74 -10.54
N ASP A 122 19.74 -7.24 -10.15
CA ASP A 122 19.11 -8.39 -10.79
C ASP A 122 18.78 -8.13 -12.26
N LEU A 123 18.31 -6.92 -12.60
CA LEU A 123 18.11 -6.50 -13.99
C LEU A 123 19.41 -6.48 -14.79
N ARG A 124 20.54 -6.06 -14.18
CA ARG A 124 21.85 -6.10 -14.84
C ARG A 124 22.29 -7.53 -15.11
N LYS A 125 22.16 -8.42 -14.12
CA LYS A 125 22.47 -9.85 -14.28
C LYS A 125 21.60 -10.49 -15.34
N LEU A 126 20.28 -10.25 -15.32
CA LEU A 126 19.36 -10.76 -16.33
C LEU A 126 19.75 -10.31 -17.75
N LYS A 127 20.19 -9.05 -17.90
CA LYS A 127 20.68 -8.53 -19.18
C LYS A 127 21.95 -9.25 -19.64
N GLU A 128 22.87 -9.53 -18.71
CA GLU A 128 24.11 -10.25 -19.00
C GLU A 128 23.82 -11.71 -19.39
N ASP A 129 22.99 -12.41 -18.61
CA ASP A 129 22.54 -13.78 -18.90
C ASP A 129 21.83 -13.86 -20.25
N PHE A 130 20.98 -12.87 -20.58
CA PHE A 130 20.32 -12.77 -21.87
C PHE A 130 21.33 -12.61 -23.02
N ALA A 131 22.37 -11.78 -22.84
CA ALA A 131 23.40 -11.59 -23.86
C ALA A 131 24.19 -12.88 -24.10
N ILE A 132 24.56 -13.59 -23.02
CA ILE A 132 25.24 -14.89 -23.10
C ILE A 132 24.35 -15.93 -23.79
N LEU A 133 23.08 -16.02 -23.41
CA LEU A 133 22.12 -16.93 -24.03
C LEU A 133 21.95 -16.63 -25.51
N HIS A 134 21.75 -15.36 -25.87
CA HIS A 134 21.59 -14.94 -27.26
C HIS A 134 22.80 -15.31 -28.12
N GLN A 135 24.00 -15.09 -27.59
CA GLN A 135 25.24 -15.48 -28.26
C GLN A 135 25.39 -17.00 -28.38
N GLY A 136 25.03 -17.74 -27.33
CA GLY A 136 25.03 -19.21 -27.35
C GLY A 136 24.03 -19.80 -28.35
N VAL A 137 22.82 -19.25 -28.41
CA VAL A 137 21.78 -19.67 -29.36
C VAL A 137 22.19 -19.37 -30.80
N LEU A 138 22.72 -18.17 -31.08
CA LEU A 138 23.24 -17.85 -32.42
C LEU A 138 24.39 -18.78 -32.83
N GLY A 139 25.30 -19.09 -31.91
CA GLY A 139 26.38 -20.05 -32.15
C GLY A 139 25.83 -21.44 -32.51
N LYS A 140 24.90 -21.96 -31.71
CA LYS A 140 24.25 -23.26 -31.98
C LYS A 140 23.48 -23.29 -33.30
N LEU A 141 22.82 -22.19 -33.67
CA LEU A 141 22.12 -22.09 -34.95
C LEU A 141 23.10 -22.09 -36.13
N SER A 142 24.24 -21.40 -35.99
CA SER A 142 25.30 -21.40 -37.00
C SER A 142 25.93 -22.80 -37.14
N ASP A 143 26.19 -23.48 -36.03
CA ASP A 143 26.71 -24.86 -36.04
C ASP A 143 25.72 -25.80 -36.73
N TYR A 144 24.42 -25.64 -36.46
CA TYR A 144 23.36 -26.41 -37.08
C TYR A 144 23.28 -26.17 -38.60
N ASP A 145 23.33 -24.91 -39.05
CA ASP A 145 23.36 -24.58 -40.49
C ASP A 145 24.58 -25.20 -41.18
N SER A 146 25.76 -25.15 -40.56
CA SER A 146 26.97 -25.77 -41.08
C SER A 146 26.86 -27.30 -41.14
N GLN A 147 26.33 -27.94 -40.10
CA GLN A 147 26.09 -29.39 -40.11
C GLN A 147 25.09 -29.77 -41.19
N MET A 148 24.02 -29.00 -41.37
CA MET A 148 23.00 -29.29 -42.38
C MET A 148 23.54 -29.15 -43.81
N LYS A 149 24.45 -28.19 -44.06
CA LYS A 149 25.19 -28.09 -45.33
C LYS A 149 26.09 -29.30 -45.56
N ASN A 150 26.82 -29.75 -44.54
CA ASN A 150 27.68 -30.94 -44.64
C ASN A 150 26.86 -32.19 -44.94
N VAL A 151 25.76 -32.41 -44.20
CA VAL A 151 24.82 -33.52 -44.45
C VAL A 151 24.25 -33.44 -45.86
N GLY A 152 23.91 -32.24 -46.35
CA GLY A 152 23.48 -32.05 -47.74
C GLY A 152 24.54 -32.48 -48.75
N SER A 153 25.82 -32.17 -48.51
CA SER A 153 26.93 -32.58 -49.37
C SER A 153 27.17 -34.09 -49.34
N GLU A 154 27.10 -34.72 -48.17
CA GLU A 154 27.22 -36.17 -47.99
C GLU A 154 26.06 -36.90 -48.67
N LEU A 155 24.83 -36.44 -48.47
CA LEU A 155 23.65 -36.98 -49.14
C LEU A 155 23.78 -36.87 -50.67
N HIS A 156 24.34 -35.76 -51.16
CA HIS A 156 24.57 -35.58 -52.59
C HIS A 156 25.64 -36.53 -53.14
N ALA A 157 26.70 -36.81 -52.36
CA ALA A 157 27.71 -37.81 -52.70
C ALA A 157 27.11 -39.22 -52.74
N VAL A 158 26.32 -39.58 -51.71
CA VAL A 158 25.58 -40.85 -51.67
C VAL A 158 24.64 -40.99 -52.87
N SER A 159 23.95 -39.90 -53.27
CA SER A 159 23.11 -39.91 -54.47
C SER A 159 23.89 -40.20 -55.75
N ARG A 160 25.14 -39.71 -55.88
CA ARG A 160 25.99 -40.02 -57.05
C ARG A 160 26.42 -41.48 -57.04
N VAL A 161 26.88 -41.99 -55.89
CA VAL A 161 27.26 -43.40 -55.75
C VAL A 161 26.07 -44.31 -56.08
N PHE A 162 24.87 -43.99 -55.60
CA PHE A 162 23.66 -44.75 -55.95
C PHE A 162 23.36 -44.74 -57.45
N LYS A 163 23.56 -43.59 -58.14
CA LYS A 163 23.37 -43.49 -59.59
C LYS A 163 24.39 -44.33 -60.37
N GLU A 164 25.61 -44.47 -59.85
CA GLU A 164 26.68 -45.26 -60.48
C GLU A 164 26.51 -46.77 -60.21
N VAL A 165 26.16 -47.14 -58.98
CA VAL A 165 26.09 -48.56 -58.55
C VAL A 165 24.80 -49.26 -59.00
N ILE A 166 23.64 -48.58 -59.02
CA ILE A 166 22.37 -49.22 -59.41
C ILE A 166 22.44 -49.85 -60.81
N PRO A 167 22.90 -49.14 -61.87
CA PRO A 167 23.01 -49.71 -63.20
C PRO A 167 23.92 -50.93 -63.26
N GLU A 168 25.11 -50.84 -62.65
CA GLU A 168 26.09 -51.93 -62.61
C GLU A 168 25.54 -53.16 -61.88
N PHE A 169 24.82 -52.95 -60.78
CA PHE A 169 24.16 -54.03 -60.05
C PHE A 169 23.06 -54.70 -60.88
N VAL A 170 22.24 -53.91 -61.60
CA VAL A 170 21.20 -54.42 -62.49
C VAL A 170 21.81 -55.22 -63.65
N GLU A 171 22.93 -54.76 -64.20
CA GLU A 171 23.66 -55.43 -65.28
C GLU A 171 24.26 -56.76 -64.79
N ASN A 172 24.94 -56.77 -63.65
CA ASN A 172 25.47 -57.98 -63.02
C ASN A 172 24.38 -59.02 -62.71
N VAL A 173 23.21 -58.58 -62.21
CA VAL A 173 22.07 -59.48 -61.97
C VAL A 173 21.51 -60.05 -63.28
N LYS A 174 21.46 -59.26 -64.35
CA LYS A 174 21.04 -59.75 -65.68
C LYS A 174 22.03 -60.78 -66.23
N GLU A 175 23.33 -60.55 -66.10
CA GLU A 175 24.36 -61.52 -66.51
C GLU A 175 24.27 -62.83 -65.73
N LEU A 176 24.14 -62.75 -64.40
CA LEU A 176 23.94 -63.92 -63.53
C LEU A 176 22.70 -64.73 -63.93
N LYS A 177 21.58 -64.04 -64.23
CA LYS A 177 20.37 -64.68 -64.76
C LYS A 177 20.67 -65.41 -66.07
N HIS A 178 21.41 -64.80 -66.99
CA HIS A 178 21.74 -65.40 -68.28
C HIS A 178 22.67 -66.62 -68.16
N ILE A 179 23.67 -66.58 -67.26
CA ILE A 179 24.54 -67.71 -66.95
C ILE A 179 23.74 -68.87 -66.34
N THR A 180 22.82 -68.55 -65.43
CA THR A 180 21.97 -69.55 -64.77
C THR A 180 21.02 -70.21 -65.77
N GLU A 181 20.42 -69.45 -66.69
CA GLU A 181 19.57 -69.98 -67.77
C GLU A 181 20.36 -70.87 -68.74
N LYS A 182 21.60 -70.51 -69.09
CA LYS A 182 22.49 -71.34 -69.91
C LYS A 182 22.84 -72.68 -69.25
N ARG A 183 23.03 -72.72 -67.93
CA ARG A 183 23.30 -73.97 -67.19
C ARG A 183 22.07 -74.84 -66.95
N LYS A 184 20.86 -74.32 -67.18
CA LYS A 184 19.59 -75.03 -66.97
C LYS A 184 19.10 -75.76 -68.23
N LYS A 185 19.75 -75.54 -69.37
CA LYS A 185 19.64 -76.35 -70.60
C LYS A 185 20.71 -77.45 -70.60
#